data_AF-A0A179S7J2-F1
#
_entry.id   AF-A0A179S7J2-F1
#
_cell.length_a   1.000
_cell.length_b   1.000
_cell.length_c   1.000
_cell.angle_alpha   90.00
_cell.angle_beta   90.00
_cell.angle_gamma   90.00
#
_symmetry.space_group_name_H-M   'P 1'
#
loop_
_entity.id
_entity.type
_entity.pdbx_description
1 polymer ?
#
loop_
_entity_poly.entity_id
_entity_poly.type
_entity_poly.pdbx_seq_one_letter_code
_entity_poly.pdbx_strand_id
1 'polypeptide(L)'
;MPLRGVKRFFEPKAGKTYAYHRASGTPIKAEWGTPAFAVELDKAERAWREKKVQDGTFGHLIDQYRAAPEFTRLKQRTRADYDKVFDFLEPLRAMPLDRLDRPFMVGLRNKAYAKHKRRFANYVVQVLSRACGIGIGLGLLKENPVDHVEKVRKATGEKSLNRPWTSAERDVVLAEVPAPLRGPFAMMRYLGVRLGDVRGMRRDAYQDGMISFVTGKGAVEVTVPCPEPLARILEAQPEHATHLFCSSDGSPWSEGGFHASWRRVRLRLEKEGKVKPGLTPHGLRHSVATDLRELGKTEREIADILGQRTTYAVPTYARSADMRRSNKRVIDDLYGEKEGPDGEGGAPDR
;
A
#
# COMPACT_ATOMS: atom_id res chain seq x y z
N MET A 1 2.99 -34.39 -51.46
CA MET A 1 2.48 -34.33 -50.07
C MET A 1 2.58 -32.92 -49.53
N PRO A 2 1.60 -32.39 -48.78
CA PRO A 2 1.77 -31.14 -48.04
C PRO A 2 2.81 -31.34 -46.93
N LEU A 3 3.92 -30.59 -46.95
CA LEU A 3 4.84 -30.52 -45.81
C LEU A 3 4.09 -29.89 -44.64
N ARG A 4 4.00 -30.62 -43.52
CA ARG A 4 3.39 -30.10 -42.27
C ARG A 4 4.16 -28.85 -41.83
N GLY A 5 3.44 -27.87 -41.29
CA GLY A 5 4.05 -26.64 -40.78
C GLY A 5 4.35 -25.55 -41.82
N VAL A 6 3.99 -25.72 -43.09
CA VAL A 6 4.17 -24.69 -44.13
C VAL A 6 2.84 -24.07 -44.56
N LYS A 7 2.84 -22.75 -44.78
CA LYS A 7 1.80 -22.00 -45.50
C LYS A 7 2.40 -21.49 -46.81
N ARG A 8 1.75 -21.75 -47.94
CA ARG A 8 2.18 -21.27 -49.27
C ARG A 8 1.19 -20.23 -49.78
N PHE A 9 1.69 -19.22 -50.47
CA PHE A 9 0.92 -18.15 -51.09
C PHE A 9 1.41 -17.94 -52.52
N PHE A 10 0.50 -17.96 -53.49
CA PHE A 10 0.82 -17.69 -54.89
C PHE A 10 0.47 -16.24 -55.22
N GLU A 11 1.41 -15.51 -55.82
CA GLU A 11 1.23 -14.13 -56.27
C GLU A 11 1.03 -14.11 -57.80
N PRO A 12 -0.20 -13.94 -58.30
CA PRO A 12 -0.50 -14.08 -59.73
C PRO A 12 0.23 -13.07 -60.62
N LYS A 13 0.48 -11.85 -60.13
CA LYS A 13 1.17 -10.79 -60.88
C LYS A 13 2.65 -11.06 -61.08
N ALA A 14 3.30 -11.71 -60.12
CA ALA A 14 4.72 -12.04 -60.17
C ALA A 14 4.98 -13.46 -60.68
N GLY A 15 3.95 -14.30 -60.78
CA GLY A 15 4.07 -15.73 -61.11
C GLY A 15 4.84 -16.54 -60.06
N LYS A 16 5.04 -16.00 -58.85
CA LYS A 16 5.87 -16.61 -57.80
C LYS A 16 5.04 -17.22 -56.69
N THR A 17 5.53 -18.33 -56.14
CA THR A 17 4.97 -18.91 -54.91
C THR A 17 5.91 -18.64 -53.74
N TYR A 18 5.40 -18.01 -52.70
CA TYR A 18 6.09 -17.80 -51.45
C TYR A 18 5.73 -18.88 -50.44
N ALA A 19 6.69 -19.24 -49.60
CA ALA A 19 6.49 -20.18 -48.50
C ALA A 19 6.81 -19.51 -47.16
N TYR A 20 6.01 -19.84 -46.15
CA TYR A 20 6.14 -19.32 -44.80
C TYR A 20 6.04 -20.46 -43.81
N HIS A 21 6.79 -20.37 -42.71
CA HIS A 21 6.54 -21.18 -41.55
C HIS A 21 5.15 -20.82 -40.98
N ARG A 22 4.25 -21.81 -40.84
CA ARG A 22 2.83 -21.59 -40.58
C ARG A 22 2.57 -20.93 -39.22
N ALA A 23 3.31 -21.32 -38.18
CA ALA A 23 3.04 -20.85 -36.82
C ALA A 23 3.68 -19.50 -36.51
N SER A 24 4.84 -19.18 -37.09
CA SER A 24 5.53 -17.90 -36.86
C SER A 24 5.29 -16.86 -37.96
N GLY A 25 4.84 -17.27 -39.14
CA GLY A 25 4.77 -16.40 -40.33
C GLY A 25 6.13 -16.05 -40.95
N THR A 26 7.23 -16.67 -40.49
CA THR A 26 8.57 -16.41 -41.00
C THR A 26 8.69 -16.83 -42.47
N PRO A 27 9.18 -15.97 -43.37
CA PRO A 27 9.37 -16.34 -44.78
C PRO A 27 10.50 -17.36 -44.94
N ILE A 28 10.28 -18.34 -45.82
CA ILE A 28 11.27 -19.33 -46.25
C ILE A 28 11.67 -18.93 -47.68
N LYS A 29 12.93 -18.57 -47.87
CA LYS A 29 13.46 -18.02 -49.12
C LYS A 29 13.98 -19.10 -50.06
N ALA A 30 14.48 -20.20 -49.49
CA ALA A 30 14.95 -21.34 -50.27
C ALA A 30 13.82 -21.94 -51.14
N GLU A 31 14.19 -22.52 -52.27
CA GLU A 31 13.24 -23.08 -53.22
C GLU A 31 12.55 -24.34 -52.68
N TRP A 32 11.24 -24.45 -52.90
CA TRP A 32 10.43 -25.57 -52.44
C TRP A 32 10.96 -26.92 -52.96
N GLY A 33 11.11 -27.89 -52.05
CA GLY A 33 11.59 -29.24 -52.38
C GLY A 33 13.10 -29.42 -52.32
N THR A 34 13.87 -28.36 -52.01
CA THR A 34 15.32 -28.44 -51.82
C THR A 34 15.72 -28.78 -50.39
N PRO A 35 16.94 -29.33 -50.15
CA PRO A 35 17.47 -29.49 -48.79
C PRO A 35 17.59 -28.16 -48.03
N ALA A 36 17.92 -27.07 -48.73
CA ALA A 36 18.00 -25.74 -48.16
C ALA A 36 16.64 -25.27 -47.58
N PHE A 37 15.54 -25.64 -48.23
CA PHE A 37 14.18 -25.39 -47.74
C PHE A 37 13.91 -26.06 -46.38
N ALA A 38 14.30 -27.33 -46.24
CA ALA A 38 14.12 -28.07 -44.99
C ALA A 38 14.93 -27.45 -43.84
N VAL A 39 16.16 -27.00 -44.13
CA VAL A 39 17.02 -26.32 -43.14
C VAL A 39 16.42 -24.98 -42.69
N GLU A 40 15.92 -24.16 -43.62
CA GLU A 40 15.28 -22.89 -43.26
C GLU A 40 13.98 -23.09 -42.48
N LEU A 41 13.18 -24.10 -42.85
CA LEU A 41 11.97 -24.46 -42.11
C LEU A 41 12.28 -24.93 -40.68
N ASP A 42 13.30 -25.80 -40.49
CA ASP A 42 13.72 -26.27 -39.17
C ASP A 42 14.26 -25.11 -38.31
N LYS A 43 15.05 -24.20 -38.90
CA LYS A 43 15.50 -22.98 -38.20
C LYS A 43 14.32 -22.12 -37.74
N ALA A 44 13.32 -21.92 -38.58
CA ALA A 44 12.13 -21.13 -38.23
C ALA A 44 11.28 -21.82 -37.14
N GLU A 45 11.13 -23.14 -37.19
CA GLU A 45 10.43 -23.93 -36.18
C GLU A 45 11.17 -23.89 -34.83
N ARG A 46 12.51 -24.05 -34.82
CA ARG A 46 13.31 -23.94 -33.60
C ARG A 46 13.20 -22.56 -32.97
N ALA A 47 13.38 -21.49 -33.74
CA ALA A 47 13.25 -20.12 -33.26
C ALA A 47 11.85 -19.83 -32.71
N TRP A 48 10.80 -20.35 -33.38
CA TRP A 48 9.43 -20.23 -32.89
C TRP A 48 9.21 -20.97 -31.57
N ARG A 49 9.72 -22.21 -31.44
CA ARG A 49 9.64 -22.98 -30.20
C ARG A 49 10.39 -22.31 -29.06
N GLU A 50 11.61 -21.84 -29.30
CA GLU A 50 12.42 -21.12 -28.32
C GLU A 50 11.70 -19.87 -27.82
N LYS A 51 11.18 -19.05 -28.75
CA LYS A 51 10.39 -17.86 -28.39
C LYS A 51 9.13 -18.22 -27.60
N LYS A 52 8.39 -19.26 -28.03
CA LYS A 52 7.19 -19.71 -27.33
C LYS A 52 7.49 -20.22 -25.93
N VAL A 53 8.61 -20.91 -25.73
CA VAL A 53 9.09 -21.33 -24.41
C VAL A 53 9.40 -20.10 -23.56
N GLN A 54 10.09 -19.09 -24.11
CA GLN A 54 10.37 -17.83 -23.41
C GLN A 54 9.08 -17.10 -23.00
N ASP A 55 8.15 -16.92 -23.94
CA ASP A 55 6.85 -16.24 -23.71
C ASP A 55 5.98 -17.02 -22.69
N GLY A 56 6.19 -18.33 -22.58
CA GLY A 56 5.51 -19.23 -21.64
C GLY A 56 6.15 -19.32 -20.25
N THR A 57 7.05 -18.41 -19.87
CA THR A 57 7.72 -18.44 -18.55
C THR A 57 7.18 -17.42 -17.56
N PHE A 58 7.36 -17.69 -16.27
CA PHE A 58 7.03 -16.79 -15.18
C PHE A 58 7.83 -15.49 -15.21
N GLY A 59 9.10 -15.56 -15.64
CA GLY A 59 9.93 -14.39 -15.89
C GLY A 59 9.34 -13.47 -16.94
N HIS A 60 8.90 -14.05 -18.07
CA HIS A 60 8.25 -13.26 -19.12
C HIS A 60 6.96 -12.59 -18.61
N LEU A 61 6.14 -13.27 -17.81
CA LEU A 61 4.98 -12.65 -17.18
C LEU A 61 5.36 -11.42 -16.32
N ILE A 62 6.42 -11.51 -15.52
CA ILE A 62 6.89 -10.40 -14.69
C ILE A 62 7.42 -9.25 -15.57
N ASP A 63 8.18 -9.56 -16.63
CA ASP A 63 8.72 -8.57 -17.55
C ASP A 63 7.60 -7.81 -18.28
N GLN A 64 6.59 -8.54 -18.76
CA GLN A 64 5.40 -7.96 -19.37
C GLN A 64 4.61 -7.11 -18.37
N TYR A 65 4.46 -7.56 -17.12
CA TYR A 65 3.81 -6.76 -16.09
C TYR A 65 4.59 -5.47 -15.78
N ARG A 66 5.92 -5.51 -15.74
CA ARG A 66 6.77 -4.32 -15.54
C ARG A 66 6.63 -3.32 -16.69
N ALA A 67 6.47 -3.79 -17.92
CA ALA A 67 6.26 -2.95 -19.10
C ALA A 67 4.83 -2.37 -19.18
N ALA A 68 3.85 -3.01 -18.53
CA ALA A 68 2.46 -2.63 -18.62
C ALA A 68 2.15 -1.26 -17.98
N PRO A 69 1.17 -0.50 -18.52
CA PRO A 69 0.72 0.79 -17.96
C PRO A 69 0.38 0.73 -16.46
N GLU A 70 -0.15 -0.39 -15.99
CA GLU A 70 -0.56 -0.60 -14.59
C GLU A 70 0.61 -0.61 -13.62
N PHE A 71 1.81 -0.97 -14.08
CA PHE A 71 3.04 -0.90 -13.30
C PHE A 71 3.77 0.42 -13.53
N THR A 72 3.88 0.89 -14.78
CA THR A 72 4.61 2.12 -15.12
C THR A 72 3.93 3.39 -14.62
N ARG A 73 2.64 3.35 -14.26
CA ARG A 73 1.94 4.46 -13.57
C ARG A 73 2.05 4.40 -12.04
N LEU A 74 2.59 3.34 -11.46
CA LEU A 74 2.77 3.26 -10.00
C LEU A 74 3.79 4.29 -9.52
N LYS A 75 3.60 4.80 -8.30
CA LYS A 75 4.60 5.62 -7.62
C LYS A 75 5.90 4.82 -7.45
N GLN A 76 7.04 5.51 -7.51
CA GLN A 76 8.37 4.89 -7.36
C GLN A 76 8.45 4.02 -6.08
N ARG A 77 7.89 4.50 -4.96
CA ARG A 77 7.85 3.71 -3.72
C ARG A 77 7.07 2.39 -3.87
N THR A 78 5.93 2.42 -4.55
CA THR A 78 5.14 1.21 -4.79
C THR A 78 5.90 0.23 -5.69
N ARG A 79 6.60 0.72 -6.71
CA ARG A 79 7.46 -0.11 -7.57
C ARG A 79 8.57 -0.77 -6.76
N ALA A 80 9.29 0.01 -5.95
CA ALA A 80 10.35 -0.50 -5.08
C ALA A 80 9.84 -1.54 -4.05
N ASP A 81 8.59 -1.42 -3.59
CA ASP A 81 7.99 -2.45 -2.74
C ASP A 81 7.61 -3.71 -3.53
N TYR A 82 7.15 -3.57 -4.78
CA TYR A 82 6.90 -4.70 -5.69
C TYR A 82 8.20 -5.40 -6.11
N ASP A 83 9.29 -4.65 -6.32
CA ASP A 83 10.60 -5.18 -6.67
C ASP A 83 11.09 -6.20 -5.64
N LYS A 84 10.87 -5.95 -4.35
CA LYS A 84 11.18 -6.93 -3.28
C LYS A 84 10.44 -8.26 -3.46
N VAL A 85 9.23 -8.23 -4.00
CA VAL A 85 8.48 -9.45 -4.33
C VAL A 85 9.10 -10.10 -5.57
N PHE A 86 9.42 -9.35 -6.61
CA PHE A 86 10.05 -9.90 -7.81
C PHE A 86 11.43 -10.50 -7.53
N ASP A 87 12.25 -9.86 -6.70
CA ASP A 87 13.55 -10.40 -6.25
C ASP A 87 13.39 -11.73 -5.51
N PHE A 88 12.32 -11.87 -4.70
CA PHE A 88 11.99 -13.14 -4.04
C PHE A 88 11.56 -14.23 -5.03
N LEU A 89 10.97 -13.84 -6.16
CA LEU A 89 10.46 -14.73 -7.20
C LEU A 89 11.49 -15.04 -8.30
N GLU A 90 12.59 -14.31 -8.36
CA GLU A 90 13.63 -14.47 -9.38
C GLU A 90 14.12 -15.92 -9.57
N PRO A 91 14.28 -16.74 -8.52
CA PRO A 91 14.65 -18.16 -8.71
C PRO A 91 13.63 -18.99 -9.51
N LEU A 92 12.40 -18.48 -9.69
CA LEU A 92 11.33 -19.11 -10.47
C LEU A 92 11.23 -18.55 -11.88
N ARG A 93 12.15 -17.68 -12.33
CA ARG A 93 12.05 -16.98 -13.62
C ARG A 93 11.85 -17.92 -14.81
N ALA A 94 12.53 -19.07 -14.84
CA ALA A 94 12.43 -20.05 -15.92
C ALA A 94 11.21 -21.01 -15.79
N MET A 95 10.39 -20.87 -14.75
CA MET A 95 9.25 -21.76 -14.53
C MET A 95 8.19 -21.56 -15.62
N PRO A 96 7.72 -22.64 -16.27
CA PRO A 96 6.59 -22.58 -17.20
C PRO A 96 5.30 -22.09 -16.53
N LEU A 97 4.55 -21.22 -17.22
CA LEU A 97 3.29 -20.66 -16.72
C LEU A 97 2.20 -21.70 -16.50
N ASP A 98 2.20 -22.79 -17.25
CA ASP A 98 1.25 -23.90 -17.10
C ASP A 98 1.45 -24.72 -15.80
N ARG A 99 2.59 -24.55 -15.13
CA ARG A 99 2.86 -25.13 -13.80
C ARG A 99 2.46 -24.22 -12.66
N LEU A 100 2.02 -22.99 -12.96
CA LEU A 100 1.49 -22.08 -11.94
C LEU A 100 0.05 -22.48 -11.67
N ASP A 101 -0.14 -23.34 -10.68
CA ASP A 101 -1.46 -23.72 -10.18
C ASP A 101 -1.71 -23.21 -8.76
N ARG A 102 -2.94 -23.37 -8.28
CA ARG A 102 -3.33 -22.93 -6.93
C ARG A 102 -2.51 -23.63 -5.82
N PRO A 103 -2.28 -24.95 -5.85
CA PRO A 103 -1.39 -25.63 -4.91
C PRO A 103 0.02 -25.00 -4.85
N PHE A 104 0.61 -24.71 -6.01
CA PHE A 104 1.91 -24.04 -6.10
C PHE A 104 1.88 -22.66 -5.44
N MET A 105 0.85 -21.85 -5.71
CA MET A 105 0.70 -20.53 -5.10
C MET A 105 0.56 -20.59 -3.57
N VAL A 106 -0.13 -21.59 -3.03
CA VAL A 106 -0.21 -21.85 -1.58
C VAL A 106 1.17 -22.22 -1.02
N GLY A 107 1.91 -23.10 -1.70
CA GLY A 107 3.28 -23.48 -1.33
C GLY A 107 4.23 -22.28 -1.33
N LEU A 108 4.14 -21.43 -2.35
CA LEU A 108 4.94 -20.21 -2.48
C LEU A 108 4.64 -19.20 -1.37
N ARG A 109 3.35 -18.99 -1.05
CA ARG A 109 2.92 -18.18 0.10
C ARG A 109 3.50 -18.73 1.41
N ASN A 110 3.49 -20.05 1.61
CA ASN A 110 4.04 -20.67 2.82
C ASN A 110 5.57 -20.51 2.89
N LYS A 111 6.28 -20.64 1.77
CA LYS A 111 7.73 -20.38 1.67
C LYS A 111 8.05 -18.92 2.02
N ALA A 112 7.27 -17.97 1.48
CA ALA A 112 7.39 -16.56 1.81
C ALA A 112 7.11 -16.28 3.31
N TYR A 113 6.14 -17.00 3.90
CA TYR A 113 5.84 -16.90 5.33
C TYR A 113 6.99 -17.41 6.19
N ALA A 114 7.57 -18.56 5.88
CA ALA A 114 8.70 -19.12 6.62
C ALA A 114 9.88 -18.13 6.66
N LYS A 115 10.22 -17.55 5.51
CA LYS A 115 11.39 -16.67 5.33
C LYS A 115 11.18 -15.23 5.82
N HIS A 116 10.03 -14.63 5.52
CA HIS A 116 9.78 -13.20 5.71
C HIS A 116 8.52 -12.86 6.52
N LYS A 117 7.85 -13.89 7.06
CA LYS A 117 6.65 -13.80 7.91
C LYS A 117 5.42 -13.25 7.17
N ARG A 118 4.33 -13.15 7.93
CA ARG A 118 2.95 -12.90 7.47
C ARG A 118 2.79 -11.76 6.48
N ARG A 119 3.37 -10.59 6.78
CA ARG A 119 3.17 -9.38 5.96
C ARG A 119 3.69 -9.58 4.54
N PHE A 120 4.91 -10.09 4.40
CA PHE A 120 5.52 -10.31 3.10
C PHE A 120 4.80 -11.42 2.34
N ALA A 121 4.47 -12.54 2.99
CA ALA A 121 3.72 -13.63 2.37
C ALA A 121 2.39 -13.18 1.76
N ASN A 122 1.62 -12.37 2.48
CA ASN A 122 0.36 -11.83 1.98
C ASN A 122 0.57 -10.81 0.85
N TYR A 123 1.71 -10.11 0.87
CA TYR A 123 2.06 -9.16 -0.17
C TYR A 123 2.49 -9.85 -1.46
N VAL A 124 3.21 -10.99 -1.37
CA VAL A 124 3.50 -11.86 -2.51
C VAL A 124 2.20 -12.28 -3.20
N VAL A 125 1.22 -12.79 -2.45
CA VAL A 125 -0.11 -13.15 -2.99
C VAL A 125 -0.79 -11.95 -3.67
N GLN A 126 -0.73 -10.76 -3.05
CA GLN A 126 -1.35 -9.57 -3.63
C GLN A 126 -0.70 -9.13 -4.94
N VAL A 127 0.64 -9.08 -4.99
CA VAL A 127 1.38 -8.65 -6.19
C VAL A 127 1.21 -9.68 -7.30
N LEU A 128 1.28 -10.98 -6.99
CA LEU A 128 1.08 -12.04 -7.97
C LEU A 128 -0.32 -12.09 -8.54
N SER A 129 -1.35 -11.93 -7.71
CA SER A 129 -2.73 -11.86 -8.19
C SER A 129 -2.88 -10.73 -9.22
N ARG A 130 -2.24 -9.58 -8.99
CA ARG A 130 -2.24 -8.46 -9.93
C ARG A 130 -1.45 -8.77 -11.21
N ALA A 131 -0.24 -9.30 -11.10
CA ALA A 131 0.59 -9.65 -12.26
C ALA A 131 -0.09 -10.70 -13.14
N CYS A 132 -0.64 -11.76 -12.55
CA CYS A 132 -1.38 -12.80 -13.28
C CYS A 132 -2.65 -12.25 -13.93
N GLY A 133 -3.38 -11.35 -13.26
CA GLY A 133 -4.53 -10.67 -13.85
C GLY A 133 -4.18 -9.87 -15.11
N ILE A 134 -3.05 -9.16 -15.11
CA ILE A 134 -2.54 -8.51 -16.34
C ILE A 134 -2.10 -9.54 -17.37
N GLY A 135 -1.45 -10.63 -16.94
CA GLY A 135 -1.08 -11.75 -17.82
C GLY A 135 -2.26 -12.34 -18.59
N ILE A 136 -3.45 -12.40 -17.98
CA ILE A 136 -4.68 -12.81 -18.67
C ILE A 136 -5.06 -11.82 -19.76
N GLY A 137 -5.06 -10.51 -19.46
CA GLY A 137 -5.34 -9.47 -20.46
C GLY A 137 -4.36 -9.46 -21.63
N LEU A 138 -3.12 -9.92 -21.40
CA LEU A 138 -2.08 -10.09 -22.42
C LEU A 138 -2.12 -11.45 -23.14
N GLY A 139 -3.04 -12.34 -22.77
CA GLY A 139 -3.17 -13.68 -23.36
C GLY A 139 -2.09 -14.69 -22.94
N LEU A 140 -1.30 -14.38 -21.89
CA LEU A 140 -0.26 -15.26 -21.34
C LEU A 140 -0.84 -16.36 -20.44
N LEU A 141 -1.96 -16.05 -19.78
CA LEU A 141 -2.67 -16.95 -18.88
C LEU A 141 -4.16 -17.00 -19.28
N LYS A 142 -4.80 -18.14 -19.01
CA LYS A 142 -6.25 -18.29 -19.20
C LYS A 142 -7.05 -17.97 -17.94
N GLU A 143 -6.47 -18.25 -16.78
CA GLU A 143 -7.06 -18.06 -15.46
C GLU A 143 -6.00 -17.54 -14.49
N ASN A 144 -6.44 -16.98 -13.37
CA ASN A 144 -5.53 -16.46 -12.36
C ASN A 144 -5.26 -17.55 -11.31
N PRO A 145 -4.07 -18.16 -11.26
CA PRO A 145 -3.77 -19.24 -10.33
C PRO A 145 -3.73 -18.78 -8.86
N VAL A 146 -3.76 -17.48 -8.63
CA VAL A 146 -3.79 -16.88 -7.29
C VAL A 146 -5.22 -16.71 -6.76
N ASP A 147 -6.23 -16.88 -7.62
CA ASP A 147 -7.62 -16.78 -7.19
C ASP A 147 -7.93 -17.81 -6.10
N HIS A 148 -8.67 -17.36 -5.09
CA HIS A 148 -8.99 -18.13 -3.89
C HIS A 148 -7.77 -18.62 -3.06
N VAL A 149 -6.55 -18.13 -3.32
CA VAL A 149 -5.43 -18.32 -2.40
C VAL A 149 -5.63 -17.44 -1.17
N GLU A 150 -5.96 -18.06 -0.05
CA GLU A 150 -6.21 -17.33 1.18
C GLU A 150 -4.95 -16.58 1.67
N LYS A 151 -5.14 -15.38 2.21
CA LYS A 151 -4.07 -14.68 2.92
C LYS A 151 -3.90 -15.27 4.32
N VAL A 152 -2.67 -15.33 4.80
CA VAL A 152 -2.36 -15.74 6.16
C VAL A 152 -2.96 -14.73 7.14
N ARG A 153 -3.89 -15.20 7.97
CA ARG A 153 -4.58 -14.39 8.97
C ARG A 153 -3.62 -13.99 10.10
N LYS A 154 -3.96 -12.91 10.81
CA LYS A 154 -3.27 -12.57 12.06
C LYS A 154 -3.50 -13.68 13.08
N ALA A 155 -2.50 -13.95 13.91
CA ALA A 155 -2.70 -14.85 15.03
C ALA A 155 -3.68 -14.23 16.03
N THR A 156 -4.48 -15.06 16.70
CA THR A 156 -5.35 -14.62 17.79
C THR A 156 -4.51 -13.94 18.86
N GLY A 157 -4.92 -12.73 19.28
CA GLY A 157 -4.17 -11.93 20.26
C GLY A 157 -2.96 -11.16 19.72
N GLU A 158 -2.64 -11.23 18.42
CA GLU A 158 -1.56 -10.41 17.83
C GLU A 158 -1.85 -8.91 18.04
N LYS A 159 -0.99 -8.23 18.80
CA LYS A 159 -1.14 -6.80 19.14
C LYS A 159 -1.08 -5.94 17.87
N SER A 160 -1.83 -4.83 17.86
CA SER A 160 -1.75 -3.84 16.79
C SER A 160 -0.37 -3.17 16.75
N LEU A 161 0.26 -3.14 15.58
CA LEU A 161 1.55 -2.48 15.36
C LEU A 161 1.50 -0.96 15.57
N ASN A 162 0.33 -0.35 15.39
CA ASN A 162 0.12 1.10 15.47
C ASN A 162 -0.96 1.38 16.51
N ARG A 163 -0.74 0.95 17.76
CA ARG A 163 -1.68 1.28 18.83
C ARG A 163 -1.80 2.81 18.99
N PRO A 164 -2.97 3.32 19.40
CA PRO A 164 -3.07 4.66 19.94
C PRO A 164 -2.08 4.86 21.09
N TRP A 165 -1.45 6.03 21.09
CA TRP A 165 -0.66 6.55 22.20
C TRP A 165 -1.60 7.11 23.27
N THR A 166 -1.26 6.94 24.54
CA THR A 166 -2.01 7.60 25.64
C THR A 166 -1.70 9.10 25.67
N SER A 167 -2.53 9.91 26.32
CA SER A 167 -2.25 11.35 26.50
C SER A 167 -0.90 11.59 27.17
N ALA A 168 -0.60 10.88 28.26
CA ALA A 168 0.69 10.96 28.95
C ALA A 168 1.89 10.60 28.04
N GLU A 169 1.78 9.56 27.22
CA GLU A 169 2.84 9.20 26.26
C GLU A 169 3.06 10.31 25.21
N ARG A 170 1.97 10.94 24.74
CA ARG A 170 2.05 12.05 23.78
C ARG A 170 2.72 13.29 24.40
N ASP A 171 2.39 13.61 25.64
CA ASP A 171 2.98 14.74 26.38
C ASP A 171 4.47 14.53 26.66
N VAL A 172 4.83 13.37 27.22
CA VAL A 172 6.23 12.99 27.50
C VAL A 172 7.05 13.06 26.22
N VAL A 173 6.59 12.44 25.13
CA VAL A 173 7.37 12.41 23.89
C VAL A 173 7.54 13.81 23.32
N LEU A 174 6.50 14.64 23.29
CA LEU A 174 6.61 16.00 22.74
C LEU A 174 7.55 16.90 23.56
N ALA A 175 7.57 16.72 24.87
CA ALA A 175 8.50 17.40 25.77
C ALA A 175 9.96 16.97 25.52
N GLU A 176 10.19 15.67 25.27
CA GLU A 176 11.54 15.08 25.28
C GLU A 176 12.18 14.83 23.91
N VAL A 177 11.44 15.01 22.82
CA VAL A 177 12.02 14.96 21.48
C VAL A 177 12.96 16.16 21.26
N PRO A 178 14.09 15.97 20.56
CA PRO A 178 14.97 17.06 20.19
C PRO A 178 14.26 18.02 19.23
N ALA A 179 14.72 19.28 19.19
CA ALA A 179 14.07 20.36 18.45
C ALA A 179 13.68 20.01 16.99
N PRO A 180 14.55 19.38 16.16
CA PRO A 180 14.19 19.02 14.77
C PRO A 180 13.03 18.01 14.63
N LEU A 181 12.70 17.29 15.70
CA LEU A 181 11.61 16.32 15.72
C LEU A 181 10.32 16.91 16.32
N ARG A 182 10.39 18.03 17.06
CA ARG A 182 9.25 18.55 17.82
C ARG A 182 8.09 18.97 16.93
N GLY A 183 8.34 19.75 15.88
CA GLY A 183 7.32 20.14 14.90
C GLY A 183 6.66 18.96 14.19
N PRO A 184 7.43 18.03 13.59
CA PRO A 184 6.87 16.83 12.98
C PRO A 184 5.98 16.01 13.93
N PHE A 185 6.41 15.81 15.18
CA PHE A 185 5.61 15.10 16.18
C PHE A 185 4.36 15.88 16.59
N ALA A 186 4.43 17.21 16.71
CA ALA A 186 3.28 18.05 17.00
C ALA A 186 2.22 17.96 15.88
N MET A 187 2.61 18.05 14.60
CA MET A 187 1.69 17.90 13.47
C MET A 187 0.96 16.56 13.49
N MET A 188 1.69 15.47 13.74
CA MET A 188 1.10 14.13 13.83
C MET A 188 0.21 13.98 15.07
N ARG A 189 0.59 14.61 16.20
CA ARG A 189 -0.14 14.56 17.48
C ARG A 189 -1.47 15.30 17.41
N TYR A 190 -1.50 16.49 16.83
CA TYR A 190 -2.69 17.36 16.87
C TYR A 190 -3.62 17.13 15.68
N LEU A 191 -3.08 16.83 14.49
CA LEU A 191 -3.87 16.73 13.26
C LEU A 191 -3.86 15.33 12.65
N GLY A 192 -3.09 14.38 13.21
CA GLY A 192 -3.06 13.00 12.72
C GLY A 192 -2.45 12.87 11.32
N VAL A 193 -1.68 13.86 10.87
CA VAL A 193 -1.00 13.87 9.55
C VAL A 193 -0.07 12.66 9.44
N ARG A 194 0.10 12.09 8.24
CA ARG A 194 1.02 10.97 8.05
C ARG A 194 2.46 11.47 8.04
N LEU A 195 3.38 10.70 8.61
CA LEU A 195 4.82 11.01 8.57
C LEU A 195 5.33 11.29 7.15
N GLY A 196 4.85 10.53 6.15
CA GLY A 196 5.23 10.75 4.75
C GLY A 196 4.85 12.13 4.23
N ASP A 197 3.72 12.67 4.67
CA ASP A 197 3.22 13.99 4.28
C ASP A 197 3.98 15.08 5.07
N VAL A 198 4.15 14.90 6.39
CA VAL A 198 4.89 15.82 7.27
C VAL A 198 6.32 16.07 6.79
N ARG A 199 7.05 15.01 6.41
CA ARG A 199 8.45 15.14 5.95
C ARG A 199 8.60 15.91 4.63
N GLY A 200 7.56 15.90 3.79
CA GLY A 200 7.54 16.60 2.51
C GLY A 200 6.75 17.91 2.55
N MET A 201 6.34 18.35 3.75
CA MET A 201 5.53 19.54 3.91
C MET A 201 6.38 20.78 3.60
N ARG A 202 5.90 21.58 2.65
CA ARG A 202 6.56 22.82 2.23
C ARG A 202 6.42 23.90 3.29
N ARG A 203 7.31 24.89 3.27
CA ARG A 203 7.31 26.00 4.23
C ARG A 203 5.98 26.76 4.26
N ASP A 204 5.39 26.95 3.08
CA ASP A 204 4.10 27.65 2.87
C ASP A 204 2.87 26.86 3.35
N ALA A 205 3.05 25.65 3.90
CA ALA A 205 1.95 24.86 4.41
C ALA A 205 1.33 25.41 5.70
N TYR A 206 1.98 26.35 6.39
CA TYR A 206 1.44 27.04 7.56
C TYR A 206 1.48 28.55 7.34
N GLN A 207 0.30 29.15 7.13
CA GLN A 207 0.11 30.57 6.84
C GLN A 207 -1.20 31.05 7.45
N ASP A 208 -1.23 32.27 7.99
CA ASP A 208 -2.44 32.94 8.48
C ASP A 208 -3.30 32.08 9.44
N GLY A 209 -2.64 31.32 10.32
CA GLY A 209 -3.31 30.44 11.28
C GLY A 209 -3.92 29.17 10.66
N MET A 210 -3.67 28.89 9.39
CA MET A 210 -4.17 27.73 8.67
C MET A 210 -3.03 26.77 8.30
N ILE A 211 -3.34 25.47 8.26
CA ILE A 211 -2.46 24.43 7.75
C ILE A 211 -3.06 23.86 6.45
N SER A 212 -2.31 23.94 5.36
CA SER A 212 -2.74 23.52 4.03
C SER A 212 -1.70 22.63 3.34
N PHE A 213 -2.11 21.45 2.86
CA PHE A 213 -1.23 20.53 2.13
C PHE A 213 -2.01 19.50 1.30
N VAL A 214 -1.32 18.89 0.33
CA VAL A 214 -1.85 17.75 -0.43
C VAL A 214 -1.22 16.46 0.09
N THR A 215 -2.07 15.51 0.50
CA THR A 215 -1.61 14.19 0.97
C THR A 215 -0.91 13.41 -0.14
N GLY A 216 0.27 12.86 0.16
CA GLY A 216 1.02 12.02 -0.74
C GLY A 216 0.29 10.71 -1.07
N LYS A 217 -0.53 10.17 -0.15
CA LYS A 217 -1.41 9.03 -0.44
C LYS A 217 -2.84 9.50 -0.68
N GLY A 218 -3.32 9.31 -1.91
CA GLY A 218 -4.71 9.60 -2.29
C GLY A 218 -4.93 11.00 -2.88
N ALA A 219 -3.91 11.86 -2.87
CA ALA A 219 -3.94 13.22 -3.45
C ALA A 219 -5.18 13.99 -2.98
N VAL A 220 -5.39 13.99 -1.66
CA VAL A 220 -6.47 14.74 -1.00
C VAL A 220 -5.88 16.04 -0.50
N GLU A 221 -6.49 17.15 -0.88
CA GLU A 221 -6.23 18.48 -0.36
C GLU A 221 -6.82 18.60 1.05
N VAL A 222 -6.02 19.10 1.98
CA VAL A 222 -6.39 19.27 3.39
C VAL A 222 -6.06 20.71 3.77
N THR A 223 -7.07 21.44 4.24
CA THR A 223 -6.93 22.78 4.82
C THR A 223 -7.69 22.81 6.13
N VAL A 224 -6.99 23.09 7.23
CA VAL A 224 -7.55 23.10 8.59
C VAL A 224 -7.01 24.26 9.41
N PRO A 225 -7.80 24.83 10.33
CA PRO A 225 -7.27 25.77 11.31
C PRO A 225 -6.17 25.13 12.15
N CYS A 226 -5.07 25.84 12.37
CA CYS A 226 -3.98 25.40 13.22
C CYS A 226 -4.39 25.56 14.69
N PRO A 227 -4.45 24.47 15.49
CA PRO A 227 -4.74 24.58 16.91
C PRO A 227 -3.67 25.39 17.63
N GLU A 228 -4.07 26.18 18.62
CA GLU A 228 -3.18 27.08 19.37
C GLU A 228 -1.93 26.38 19.96
N PRO A 229 -2.02 25.17 20.55
CA PRO A 229 -0.82 24.48 21.02
C PRO A 229 0.16 24.08 19.92
N LEU A 230 -0.34 23.83 18.71
CA LEU A 230 0.48 23.54 17.54
C LEU A 230 1.11 24.83 17.01
N ALA A 231 0.35 25.92 16.92
CA ALA A 231 0.84 27.22 16.46
C ALA A 231 2.08 27.67 17.25
N ARG A 232 2.02 27.65 18.59
CA ARG A 232 3.17 27.97 19.45
C ARG A 232 4.42 27.15 19.14
N ILE A 233 4.26 25.88 18.78
CA ILE A 233 5.38 24.99 18.43
C ILE A 233 5.93 25.32 17.03
N LEU A 234 5.06 25.66 16.08
CA LEU A 234 5.48 26.03 14.73
C LEU A 234 6.17 27.39 14.72
N GLU A 235 5.66 28.37 15.46
CA GLU A 235 6.23 29.71 15.59
C GLU A 235 7.60 29.72 16.31
N ALA A 236 7.81 28.80 17.25
CA ALA A 236 9.08 28.67 17.97
C ALA A 236 10.16 27.89 17.20
N GLN A 237 9.85 27.35 16.01
CA GLN A 237 10.81 26.56 15.24
C GLN A 237 11.71 27.42 14.36
N PRO A 238 12.95 26.95 14.08
CA PRO A 238 13.81 27.61 13.12
C PRO A 238 13.15 27.69 11.75
N GLU A 239 13.28 28.82 11.08
CA GLU A 239 12.84 28.94 9.71
C GLU A 239 13.76 28.15 8.75
N HIS A 240 13.16 27.61 7.71
CA HIS A 240 13.85 26.87 6.65
C HIS A 240 13.41 27.37 5.29
N ALA A 241 14.29 27.29 4.29
CA ALA A 241 14.04 27.89 2.99
C ALA A 241 12.88 27.23 2.21
N THR A 242 12.76 25.89 2.27
CA THR A 242 11.87 25.15 1.36
C THR A 242 10.82 24.29 2.06
N HIS A 243 11.19 23.63 3.16
CA HIS A 243 10.32 22.70 3.88
C HIS A 243 9.95 23.28 5.24
N LEU A 244 8.78 22.93 5.75
CA LEU A 244 8.37 23.35 7.09
C LEU A 244 9.23 22.70 8.18
N PHE A 245 9.74 21.49 7.92
CA PHE A 245 10.58 20.75 8.86
C PHE A 245 11.82 20.17 8.18
N CYS A 246 13.00 20.47 8.71
CA CYS A 246 14.26 19.89 8.28
C CYS A 246 14.91 19.03 9.38
N SER A 247 15.82 18.15 8.99
CA SER A 247 16.72 17.47 9.93
C SER A 247 17.79 18.43 10.48
N SER A 248 18.60 17.93 11.40
CA SER A 248 19.65 18.71 12.08
C SER A 248 20.70 19.31 11.14
N ASP A 249 20.83 18.80 9.92
CA ASP A 249 21.72 19.31 8.87
C ASP A 249 21.05 20.36 7.95
N GLY A 250 19.80 20.73 8.26
CA GLY A 250 19.01 21.68 7.46
C GLY A 250 18.38 21.09 6.20
N SER A 251 18.58 19.80 5.91
CA SER A 251 17.99 19.12 4.76
C SER A 251 16.58 18.58 5.06
N PRO A 252 15.73 18.35 4.05
CA PRO A 252 14.43 17.72 4.25
C PRO A 252 14.54 16.31 4.82
N TRP A 253 13.63 15.94 5.73
CA TRP A 253 13.66 14.64 6.38
C TRP A 253 13.53 13.47 5.40
N SER A 254 14.55 12.62 5.34
CA SER A 254 14.41 11.27 4.76
C SER A 254 13.59 10.34 5.68
N GLU A 255 12.95 9.32 5.12
CA GLU A 255 12.20 8.32 5.91
C GLU A 255 13.14 7.59 6.88
N GLY A 256 14.29 7.14 6.38
CA GLY A 256 15.31 6.44 7.17
C GLY A 256 15.90 7.32 8.28
N GLY A 257 16.26 8.57 7.96
CA GLY A 257 16.81 9.52 8.93
C GLY A 257 15.83 9.84 10.05
N PHE A 258 14.55 10.07 9.72
CA PHE A 258 13.51 10.31 10.73
C PHE A 258 13.35 9.10 11.65
N HIS A 259 13.25 7.90 11.08
CA HIS A 259 13.09 6.67 11.86
C HIS A 259 14.31 6.37 12.74
N ALA A 260 15.53 6.62 12.26
CA ALA A 260 16.75 6.44 13.05
C ALA A 260 16.80 7.41 14.23
N SER A 261 16.48 8.69 14.01
CA SER A 261 16.41 9.70 15.06
C SER A 261 15.31 9.41 16.07
N TRP A 262 14.10 9.05 15.62
CA TRP A 262 13.02 8.63 16.50
C TRP A 262 13.38 7.38 17.31
N ARG A 263 13.99 6.37 16.69
CA ARG A 263 14.36 5.11 17.38
C ARG A 263 15.25 5.39 18.60
N ARG A 264 16.20 6.31 18.50
CA ARG A 264 17.08 6.69 19.62
C ARG A 264 16.28 7.25 20.79
N VAL A 265 15.39 8.22 20.52
CA VAL A 265 14.53 8.83 21.55
C VAL A 265 13.60 7.79 22.17
N ARG A 266 12.93 6.98 21.34
CA ARG A 266 11.99 5.97 21.80
C ARG A 266 12.64 4.95 22.73
N LEU A 267 13.80 4.40 22.35
CA LEU A 267 14.51 3.42 23.16
C LEU A 267 14.96 4.00 24.51
N ARG A 268 15.37 5.27 24.53
CA ARG A 268 15.68 5.99 25.78
C ARG A 268 14.46 6.07 26.68
N LEU A 269 13.34 6.58 26.17
CA LEU A 269 12.10 6.75 26.94
C LEU A 269 11.50 5.40 27.42
N GLU A 270 11.60 4.34 26.60
CA GLU A 270 11.20 2.99 26.97
C GLU A 270 12.08 2.45 28.11
N LYS A 271 13.41 2.65 28.05
CA LYS A 271 14.35 2.25 29.11
C LYS A 271 14.09 2.98 30.43
N GLU A 272 13.72 4.25 30.36
CA GLU A 272 13.38 5.08 31.54
C GLU A 272 11.98 4.80 32.10
N GLY A 273 11.19 3.91 31.46
CA GLY A 273 9.83 3.59 31.90
C GLY A 273 8.80 4.69 31.66
N LYS A 274 9.17 5.77 30.95
CA LYS A 274 8.29 6.92 30.69
C LYS A 274 7.24 6.63 29.62
N VAL A 275 7.49 5.66 28.73
CA VAL A 275 6.54 5.22 27.71
C VAL A 275 6.52 3.69 27.60
N LYS A 276 5.40 3.12 27.17
CA LYS A 276 5.31 1.69 26.91
C LYS A 276 5.88 1.34 25.53
N PRO A 277 6.41 0.13 25.32
CA PRO A 277 6.90 -0.30 24.02
C PRO A 277 5.89 -0.17 22.89
N GLY A 278 6.41 -0.07 21.67
CA GLY A 278 5.61 -0.15 20.45
C GLY A 278 5.00 1.18 19.98
N LEU A 279 5.53 2.31 20.46
CA LEU A 279 5.19 3.62 19.91
C LEU A 279 5.73 3.76 18.48
N THR A 280 4.83 4.07 17.55
CA THR A 280 5.13 4.37 16.15
C THR A 280 4.56 5.74 15.78
N PRO A 281 5.19 6.50 14.85
CA PRO A 281 4.63 7.76 14.38
C PRO A 281 3.19 7.61 13.84
N HIS A 282 2.88 6.50 13.19
CA HIS A 282 1.53 6.22 12.72
C HIS A 282 0.51 5.99 13.86
N GLY A 283 0.96 5.57 15.04
CA GLY A 283 0.12 5.44 16.23
C GLY A 283 -0.50 6.77 16.69
N LEU A 284 0.14 7.91 16.42
CA LEU A 284 -0.45 9.23 16.71
C LEU A 284 -1.68 9.52 15.88
N ARG A 285 -1.69 9.07 14.61
CA ARG A 285 -2.89 9.13 13.77
C ARG A 285 -4.02 8.27 14.33
N HIS A 286 -3.69 7.09 14.88
CA HIS A 286 -4.66 6.28 15.60
C HIS A 286 -5.16 6.98 16.87
N SER A 287 -4.31 7.72 17.59
CA SER A 287 -4.73 8.55 18.73
C SER A 287 -5.72 9.63 18.31
N VAL A 288 -5.41 10.46 17.31
CA VAL A 288 -6.33 11.52 16.85
C VAL A 288 -7.66 10.95 16.39
N ALA A 289 -7.64 9.85 15.62
CA ALA A 289 -8.85 9.18 15.20
C ALA A 289 -9.66 8.62 16.38
N THR A 290 -8.99 8.12 17.42
CA THR A 290 -9.61 7.62 18.66
C THR A 290 -10.23 8.78 19.45
N ASP A 291 -9.49 9.87 19.65
CA ASP A 291 -9.98 11.06 20.35
C ASP A 291 -11.23 11.64 19.65
N LEU A 292 -11.20 11.78 18.31
CA LEU A 292 -12.35 12.26 17.54
C LEU A 292 -13.56 11.31 17.63
N ARG A 293 -13.33 9.99 17.67
CA ARG A 293 -14.40 9.01 17.89
C ARG A 293 -15.01 9.12 19.28
N GLU A 294 -14.18 9.28 20.31
CA GLU A 294 -14.62 9.47 21.69
C GLU A 294 -15.42 10.78 21.84
N LEU A 295 -15.08 11.82 21.06
CA LEU A 295 -15.84 13.06 20.93
C LEU A 295 -17.13 12.92 20.08
N GLY A 296 -17.45 11.73 19.59
CA GLY A 296 -18.68 11.46 18.84
C GLY A 296 -18.69 11.97 17.40
N LYS A 297 -17.51 12.29 16.83
CA LYS A 297 -17.40 12.74 15.44
C LYS A 297 -17.78 11.63 14.45
N THR A 298 -18.40 12.03 13.36
CA THR A 298 -18.81 11.13 12.27
C THR A 298 -17.59 10.56 11.56
N GLU A 299 -17.78 9.42 10.86
CA GLU A 299 -16.68 8.83 10.09
C GLU A 299 -16.16 9.78 9.00
N ARG A 300 -17.05 10.62 8.45
CA ARG A 300 -16.72 11.60 7.41
C ARG A 300 -15.84 12.71 7.96
N GLU A 301 -16.24 13.35 9.07
CA GLU A 301 -15.42 14.38 9.74
C GLU A 301 -14.02 13.85 10.10
N ILE A 302 -13.95 12.61 10.62
CA ILE A 302 -12.67 11.98 10.94
C ILE A 302 -11.84 11.75 9.67
N ALA A 303 -12.47 11.26 8.61
CA ALA A 303 -11.78 11.04 7.33
C ALA A 303 -11.26 12.36 6.72
N ASP A 304 -12.00 13.46 6.84
CA ASP A 304 -11.62 14.78 6.32
C ASP A 304 -10.42 15.35 7.05
N ILE A 305 -10.46 15.43 8.39
CA ILE A 305 -9.32 15.88 9.22
C ILE A 305 -8.07 15.04 8.91
N LEU A 306 -8.26 13.74 8.73
CA LEU A 306 -7.17 12.81 8.46
C LEU A 306 -6.71 12.82 6.99
N GLY A 307 -7.31 13.60 6.09
CA GLY A 307 -6.98 13.60 4.67
C GLY A 307 -7.19 12.24 4.02
N GLN A 308 -8.39 11.69 4.14
CA GLN A 308 -8.82 10.42 3.57
C GLN A 308 -10.01 10.65 2.64
N ARG A 309 -9.90 10.16 1.39
CA ARG A 309 -11.01 10.26 0.43
C ARG A 309 -12.24 9.47 0.87
N THR A 310 -12.02 8.28 1.44
CA THR A 310 -13.06 7.32 1.83
C THR A 310 -13.09 7.10 3.34
N THR A 311 -14.23 6.73 3.90
CA THR A 311 -14.38 6.36 5.32
C THR A 311 -13.95 4.92 5.65
N TYR A 312 -13.69 4.07 4.65
CA TYR A 312 -13.37 2.64 4.81
C TYR A 312 -12.26 2.32 5.82
N ALA A 313 -11.25 3.19 5.95
CA ALA A 313 -10.15 2.97 6.88
C ALA A 313 -10.50 3.42 8.32
N VAL A 314 -11.54 4.22 8.53
CA VAL A 314 -11.84 4.82 9.84
C VAL A 314 -12.17 3.77 10.92
N PRO A 315 -12.98 2.73 10.65
CA PRO A 315 -13.26 1.68 11.64
C PRO A 315 -12.01 0.94 12.14
N THR A 316 -10.88 1.01 11.41
CA THR A 316 -9.63 0.37 11.84
C THR A 316 -8.93 1.09 12.99
N TYR A 317 -9.30 2.34 13.27
CA TYR A 317 -8.60 3.17 14.25
C TYR A 317 -9.06 2.93 15.69
N ALA A 318 -10.31 2.48 15.94
CA ALA A 318 -10.84 2.50 17.30
C ALA A 318 -12.05 1.58 17.59
N ARG A 319 -11.96 0.27 17.31
CA ARG A 319 -13.01 -0.69 17.75
C ARG A 319 -13.38 -0.57 19.24
N SER A 320 -12.41 -0.25 20.10
CA SER A 320 -12.64 -0.09 21.53
C SER A 320 -13.36 1.21 21.89
N ALA A 321 -13.18 2.30 21.14
CA ALA A 321 -13.87 3.56 21.41
C ALA A 321 -15.36 3.46 21.06
N ASP A 322 -15.68 2.87 19.90
CA ASP A 322 -17.06 2.59 19.50
C ASP A 322 -17.76 1.71 20.55
N MET A 323 -17.07 0.68 21.05
CA MET A 323 -17.58 -0.18 22.12
C MET A 323 -17.80 0.59 23.42
N ARG A 324 -16.84 1.42 23.89
CA ARG A 324 -17.01 2.21 25.11
C ARG A 324 -18.18 3.17 25.03
N ARG A 325 -18.30 3.92 23.92
CA ARG A 325 -19.39 4.87 23.71
C ARG A 325 -20.73 4.15 23.61
N SER A 326 -20.79 3.07 22.81
CA SER A 326 -22.00 2.26 22.68
C SER A 326 -22.42 1.69 24.03
N ASN A 327 -21.48 1.11 24.79
CA ASN A 327 -21.76 0.55 26.10
C ASN A 327 -22.17 1.63 27.10
N LYS A 328 -21.51 2.80 27.11
CA LYS A 328 -21.92 3.93 27.95
C LYS A 328 -23.37 4.32 27.65
N ARG A 329 -23.69 4.56 26.38
CA ARG A 329 -25.07 4.90 25.97
C ARG A 329 -26.06 3.80 26.36
N VAL A 330 -25.74 2.53 26.11
CA VAL A 330 -26.62 1.41 26.48
C VAL A 330 -26.81 1.32 28.00
N ILE A 331 -25.77 1.57 28.79
CA ILE A 331 -25.86 1.59 30.26
C ILE A 331 -26.67 2.80 30.73
N ASP A 332 -26.46 3.98 30.14
CA ASP A 332 -27.26 5.18 30.41
C ASP A 332 -28.73 4.96 30.03
N ASP A 333 -29.04 4.27 28.93
CA ASP A 333 -30.42 3.94 28.52
C ASP A 333 -31.07 2.91 29.45
N LEU A 334 -30.29 1.95 29.97
CA LEU A 334 -30.78 0.88 30.86
C LEU A 334 -30.97 1.33 32.31
N TYR A 335 -30.11 2.24 32.80
CA TYR A 335 -29.99 2.58 34.21
C TYR A 335 -29.95 4.08 34.51
N GLY A 336 -29.94 4.94 33.49
CA GLY A 336 -30.07 6.38 33.68
C GLY A 336 -31.43 6.71 34.26
N GLU A 337 -31.47 7.69 35.16
CA GLU A 337 -32.72 8.18 35.73
C GLU A 337 -33.64 8.63 34.60
N LYS A 338 -34.76 7.92 34.43
CA LYS A 338 -35.89 8.46 33.67
C LYS A 338 -36.44 9.57 34.53
N GLU A 339 -36.24 10.83 34.14
CA GLU A 339 -37.07 11.91 34.64
C GLU A 339 -38.53 11.47 34.44
N GLY A 340 -39.22 11.22 35.55
CA GLY A 340 -40.64 10.92 35.54
C GLY A 340 -41.40 12.11 34.98
N PRO A 341 -42.62 11.92 34.45
CA PRO A 341 -43.43 13.04 34.04
C PRO A 341 -43.78 13.88 35.29
N ASP A 342 -43.10 15.01 35.45
CA ASP A 342 -43.43 15.98 36.49
C ASP A 342 -44.82 16.57 36.22
N GLY A 343 -45.75 16.25 37.13
CA GLY A 343 -46.67 17.21 37.73
C GLY A 343 -47.85 17.75 36.91
N GLU A 344 -48.95 17.00 36.88
CA GLU A 344 -50.31 17.56 36.97
C GLU A 344 -50.92 16.97 38.27
N GLY A 345 -51.43 17.69 39.25
CA GLY A 345 -52.19 18.93 39.25
C GLY A 345 -53.47 18.65 40.02
N GLY A 346 -53.67 19.30 41.18
CA GLY A 346 -54.97 19.34 41.88
C GLY A 346 -54.98 18.71 43.27
N ALA A 347 -54.81 19.54 44.30
CA ALA A 347 -55.36 19.29 45.62
C ALA A 347 -56.89 19.49 45.58
N PRO A 348 -57.70 18.66 46.24
CA PRO A 348 -59.09 19.01 46.51
C PRO A 348 -59.19 19.79 47.82
N ASP A 349 -59.84 20.95 47.74
CA ASP A 349 -60.35 21.75 48.86
C ASP A 349 -61.12 20.88 49.87
N ARG A 350 -60.78 20.98 51.16
CA ARG A 350 -61.70 21.13 52.31
C ARG A 350 -61.00 21.76 53.51
#